data_AF-A0A919ZCC0-F1
#
_entry.id   AF-A0A919ZCC0-F1
#
_cell.length_a   1.000
_cell.length_b   1.000
_cell.length_c   1.000
_cell.angle_alpha   90.00
_cell.angle_beta   90.00
_cell.angle_gamma   90.00
#
_symmetry.space_group_name_H-M   'P 1'
#
loop_
_entity.id
_entity.type
_entity.pdbx_description
1 polymer ?
#
loop_
_entity_poly.entity_id
_entity_poly.type
_entity_poly.pdbx_seq_one_letter_code
_entity_poly.pdbx_strand_id
1 'polypeptide(L)'
;MPIVKIGESAQVELGFGDVEIGWGFLDEEKVIGTVCFKQRETANEIGTVTTYGSDNRWEIEETPVRITFARVESIDALMRSLEDAKELMLARQPVNTD
;
A
#
# COMPACT_ATOMS: atom_id res chain seq x y z
N MET A 1 12.31 -3.80 5.56
CA MET A 1 11.75 -3.97 4.21
C MET A 1 10.43 -4.71 4.33
N PRO A 2 9.34 -4.21 3.72
CA PRO A 2 8.02 -4.83 3.82
C PRO A 2 7.89 -6.12 2.98
N ILE A 3 8.86 -6.49 2.14
CA ILE A 3 8.83 -7.77 1.41
C ILE A 3 9.56 -8.85 2.20
N VAL A 4 8.88 -9.96 2.49
CA VAL A 4 9.42 -11.20 3.04
C VAL A 4 9.31 -12.30 1.97
N LYS A 5 10.39 -13.04 1.72
CA LYS A 5 10.37 -14.20 0.81
C LYS A 5 10.13 -15.47 1.64
N ILE A 6 9.11 -16.24 1.27
CA ILE A 6 8.75 -17.52 1.92
C ILE A 6 8.69 -18.59 0.83
N GLY A 7 9.79 -19.33 0.65
CA GLY A 7 9.95 -20.23 -0.49
C GLY A 7 9.91 -19.46 -1.81
N GLU A 8 9.07 -19.91 -2.74
CA GLU A 8 8.82 -19.24 -4.03
C GLU A 8 7.82 -18.07 -3.93
N SER A 9 7.21 -17.86 -2.77
CA SER A 9 6.21 -16.80 -2.55
C SER A 9 6.86 -15.53 -2.02
N ALA A 10 6.34 -14.38 -2.44
CA ALA A 10 6.64 -13.08 -1.83
C ALA A 10 5.43 -12.60 -1.02
N GLN A 11 5.69 -12.19 0.22
CA GLN A 11 4.70 -11.59 1.10
C GLN A 11 5.06 -10.12 1.30
N VAL A 12 4.08 -9.24 1.16
CA VAL A 12 4.21 -7.84 1.59
C VAL A 12 3.59 -7.72 2.98
N GLU A 13 4.41 -7.52 3.99
CA GLU A 13 4.02 -7.35 5.37
C GLU A 13 3.97 -5.86 5.72
N LEU A 14 2.76 -5.39 6.02
CA LEU A 14 2.45 -4.03 6.42
C LEU A 14 1.99 -4.10 7.88
N GLY A 15 2.73 -3.51 8.82
CA GLY A 15 2.35 -3.58 10.25
C GLY A 15 3.49 -3.50 11.27
N PHE A 16 4.76 -3.56 10.85
CA PHE A 16 5.91 -3.33 11.73
C PHE A 16 6.56 -1.98 11.41
N GLY A 17 6.01 -0.90 11.97
CA GLY A 17 6.47 0.47 11.79
C GLY A 17 5.66 1.28 10.76
N ASP A 18 5.99 2.56 10.65
CA ASP A 18 5.26 3.53 9.82
C ASP A 18 5.57 3.34 8.34
N VAL A 19 4.71 2.57 7.68
CA VAL A 19 4.70 2.47 6.22
C VAL A 19 3.85 3.60 5.66
N GLU A 20 4.48 4.46 4.88
CA GLU A 20 3.77 5.46 4.10
C GLU A 20 3.29 4.82 2.80
N ILE A 21 1.98 4.90 2.56
CA ILE A 21 1.34 4.43 1.34
C ILE A 21 1.06 5.67 0.48
N GLY A 22 1.57 5.66 -0.75
CA GLY A 22 1.38 6.74 -1.72
C GLY A 22 0.84 6.23 -3.04
N TRP A 23 0.32 7.16 -3.85
CA TRP A 23 -0.14 6.90 -5.21
C TRP A 23 0.65 7.76 -6.21
N GLY A 24 0.64 7.35 -7.47
CA GLY A 24 1.34 8.05 -8.54
C GLY A 24 1.18 7.34 -9.88
N PHE A 25 1.89 7.82 -10.90
CA PHE A 25 1.92 7.21 -12.23
C PHE A 25 3.35 6.85 -12.62
N LEU A 26 3.52 5.75 -13.35
CA LEU A 26 4.83 5.27 -13.77
C LEU A 26 5.30 5.92 -15.09
N ASP A 27 4.35 6.29 -15.95
CA ASP A 27 4.58 6.77 -17.31
C ASP A 27 3.46 7.75 -17.70
N GLU A 28 3.83 8.86 -18.35
CA GLU A 28 2.89 9.87 -18.86
C GLU A 28 2.25 9.45 -20.20
N GLU A 29 2.97 8.67 -21.01
CA GLU A 29 2.50 8.18 -22.31
C GLU A 29 1.54 6.99 -22.15
N LYS A 30 1.70 6.22 -21.08
CA LYS A 30 0.83 5.11 -20.69
C LYS A 30 0.38 5.34 -19.27
N VAL A 31 -0.86 5.77 -19.09
CA VAL A 31 -1.49 5.99 -17.77
C VAL A 31 -1.50 4.67 -16.97
N ILE A 32 -0.41 4.40 -16.27
CA ILE A 32 -0.21 3.23 -15.41
C ILE A 32 -0.22 3.75 -13.98
N GLY A 33 -1.33 3.50 -13.29
CA GLY A 33 -1.47 3.85 -11.88
C GLY A 33 -0.54 3.01 -11.02
N THR A 34 -0.02 3.59 -9.95
CA THR A 34 0.85 2.90 -8.99
C THR A 34 0.42 3.15 -7.56
N VAL A 35 0.53 2.11 -6.73
CA VAL A 35 0.53 2.23 -5.27
C VAL A 35 1.94 1.90 -4.80
N CYS A 36 2.54 2.83 -4.07
CA CYS A 36 3.92 2.75 -3.60
C CYS A 36 3.94 2.65 -2.08
N PHE A 37 4.84 1.81 -1.56
CA PHE A 37 5.07 1.67 -0.12
C PHE A 37 6.46 2.20 0.18
N LYS A 38 6.54 3.15 1.10
CA LYS A 38 7.78 3.78 1.54
C LYS A 38 8.04 3.45 3.00
N GLN A 39 9.31 3.19 3.31
CA GLN A 39 9.76 3.15 4.68
C GLN A 39 10.04 4.58 5.13
N ARG A 40 9.36 5.05 6.18
CA ARG A 40 9.68 6.36 6.76
C ARG A 40 10.80 6.24 7.78
N GLU A 41 11.59 7.30 7.88
CA GLU A 41 12.58 7.47 8.95
C GLU A 41 11.91 7.92 10.26
N THR A 42 10.71 8.51 10.20
CA THR A 42 9.97 9.02 11.36
C THR A 42 8.54 8.52 11.36
N ALA A 43 8.08 8.13 12.56
CA ALA A 43 6.73 7.67 12.77
C ALA A 43 5.68 8.78 12.61
N ASN A 44 4.55 8.48 11.99
CA ASN A 44 3.42 9.41 11.91
C ASN A 44 2.21 8.80 12.59
N GLU A 45 1.30 9.65 13.07
CA GLU A 45 0.07 9.17 13.67
C GLU A 45 -0.73 8.35 12.64
N ILE A 46 -1.30 7.24 13.07
CA ILE A 46 -2.15 6.38 12.24
C ILE A 46 -3.27 7.23 11.64
N GLY A 47 -3.42 7.18 10.32
CA GLY A 47 -4.41 8.00 9.60
C GLY A 47 -3.87 9.34 9.07
N THR A 48 -2.60 9.66 9.28
CA THR A 48 -1.95 10.82 8.64
C THR A 48 -1.97 10.67 7.12
N VAL A 49 -2.79 11.48 6.44
CA VAL A 49 -2.82 11.55 4.99
C VAL A 49 -1.66 12.41 4.51
N THR A 50 -0.76 11.83 3.72
CA THR A 50 0.27 12.62 3.02
C THR A 50 -0.30 13.08 1.69
N THR A 51 -0.46 14.38 1.51
CA THR A 51 -0.84 14.97 0.23
C THR A 51 0.40 15.05 -0.64
N TYR A 52 0.36 14.37 -1.76
CA TYR A 52 1.40 14.44 -2.77
C TYR A 52 0.92 15.37 -3.92
N GLY A 53 1.83 15.95 -4.70
CA GLY A 53 1.50 16.86 -5.80
C GLY A 53 0.66 16.21 -6.91
N SER A 54 0.21 16.95 -7.92
CA SER A 54 -0.57 16.37 -9.03
C SER A 54 0.21 15.34 -9.85
N ASP A 55 1.54 15.46 -9.90
CA ASP A 55 2.42 14.71 -10.80
C ASP A 55 3.48 13.91 -10.02
N ASN A 56 3.04 13.09 -9.05
CA ASN A 56 3.99 12.27 -8.31
C ASN A 56 4.46 11.10 -9.15
N ARG A 57 5.51 11.37 -9.91
CA ARG A 57 6.37 10.35 -10.46
C ARG A 57 7.37 9.95 -9.39
N TRP A 58 7.51 8.66 -9.18
CA TRP A 58 8.45 8.11 -8.22
C TRP A 58 9.53 7.34 -8.96
N GLU A 59 10.79 7.51 -8.57
CA GLU A 59 11.90 6.70 -9.07
C GLU A 59 11.93 5.34 -8.35
N ILE A 60 12.24 4.25 -9.07
CA ILE A 60 12.05 2.88 -8.56
C ILE A 60 12.84 2.62 -7.27
N GLU A 61 13.97 3.31 -7.14
CA GLU A 61 14.87 3.30 -5.99
C GLU A 61 14.25 3.89 -4.72
N GLU A 62 13.27 4.80 -4.83
CA GLU A 62 12.63 5.48 -3.70
C GLU A 62 11.47 4.68 -3.08
N THR A 63 11.11 3.57 -3.72
CA THR A 63 9.88 2.82 -3.44
C THR A 63 10.21 1.34 -3.41
N PRO A 64 10.61 0.80 -2.25
CA PRO A 64 11.02 -0.59 -2.13
C PRO A 64 9.95 -1.59 -2.58
N VAL A 65 8.68 -1.19 -2.62
CA VAL A 65 7.57 -1.97 -3.17
C VAL A 65 6.65 -1.09 -4.00
N ARG A 66 6.25 -1.59 -5.18
CA ARG A 66 5.25 -0.99 -6.05
C ARG A 66 4.23 -2.03 -6.49
N ILE A 67 2.98 -1.60 -6.60
CA ILE A 67 1.94 -2.31 -7.31
C ILE A 67 1.52 -1.43 -8.49
N THR A 68 1.55 -1.97 -9.70
CA THR A 68 1.21 -1.26 -10.94
C THR A 68 -0.13 -1.75 -11.50
N PHE A 69 -0.95 -0.83 -12.00
CA PHE A 69 -2.27 -1.12 -12.56
C PHE A 69 -2.37 -0.59 -13.99
N ALA A 70 -2.65 -1.50 -14.93
CA ALA A 70 -2.90 -1.13 -16.32
C ALA A 70 -4.34 -0.67 -16.59
N ARG A 71 -5.25 -0.87 -15.62
CA ARG A 71 -6.69 -0.60 -15.72
C ARG A 71 -7.22 -0.11 -14.39
N VAL A 72 -8.07 0.92 -14.42
CA VAL A 72 -8.65 1.52 -13.20
C VAL A 72 -9.54 0.54 -12.44
N GLU A 73 -10.23 -0.36 -13.14
CA GLU A 73 -11.08 -1.38 -12.54
C GLU A 73 -10.28 -2.37 -11.67
N SER A 74 -8.97 -2.51 -11.94
CA SER A 74 -8.09 -3.33 -11.09
C SER A 74 -7.81 -2.67 -9.74
N ILE A 75 -7.84 -1.34 -9.69
CA ILE A 75 -7.74 -0.57 -8.43
C ILE A 75 -9.04 -0.74 -7.65
N ASP A 76 -10.20 -0.61 -8.30
CA ASP A 76 -11.50 -0.80 -7.66
C ASP A 76 -11.64 -2.20 -7.04
N ALA A 77 -11.20 -3.23 -7.76
CA ALA A 77 -11.21 -4.61 -7.28
C ALA A 77 -10.28 -4.79 -6.05
N LEU A 78 -9.11 -4.14 -6.06
CA LEU A 78 -8.20 -4.15 -4.92
C LEU A 78 -8.81 -3.44 -3.72
N MET A 79 -9.42 -2.26 -3.90
CA MET A 79 -10.07 -1.52 -2.81
C MET A 79 -11.14 -2.35 -2.11
N ARG A 80 -12.03 -2.99 -2.86
CA ARG A 80 -13.06 -3.88 -2.29
C ARG A 80 -12.44 -5.04 -1.52
N SER A 81 -11.39 -5.66 -2.06
CA SER A 81 -10.69 -6.76 -1.39
C SER A 81 -10.05 -6.32 -0.07
N LEU A 82 -9.53 -5.08 -0.01
CA LEU A 82 -8.98 -4.50 1.22
C LEU A 82 -10.09 -4.20 2.24
N GLU A 83 -11.26 -3.73 1.80
CA GLU A 83 -12.44 -3.54 2.65
C GLU A 83 -12.92 -4.86 3.23
N ASP A 84 -13.11 -5.90 2.41
CA ASP A 84 -13.51 -7.23 2.84
C ASP A 84 -12.52 -7.82 3.87
N ALA A 85 -11.21 -7.65 3.63
CA ALA A 85 -10.17 -8.11 4.55
C ALA A 85 -10.23 -7.37 5.90
N LYS A 86 -10.47 -6.05 5.88
CA LYS A 86 -10.65 -5.24 7.08
C LYS A 86 -11.88 -5.69 7.88
N GLU A 87 -13.01 -5.90 7.21
CA GLU A 87 -14.23 -6.40 7.85
C GLU A 87 -14.01 -7.77 8.49
N LEU A 88 -13.32 -8.68 7.79
CA LEU A 88 -12.97 -9.99 8.31
C LEU A 88 -12.12 -9.92 9.58
N MET A 89 -11.15 -8.99 9.62
CA MET A 89 -10.33 -8.75 10.81
C MET A 89 -11.17 -8.22 11.96
N LEU A 90 -12.02 -7.22 11.73
CA LEU A 90 -12.89 -6.64 12.75
C LEU A 90 -13.86 -7.68 13.33
N ALA A 91 -14.46 -8.52 12.48
CA ALA A 91 -15.37 -9.58 12.88
C ALA A 91 -14.70 -10.69 13.73
N ARG A 92 -13.37 -10.82 13.64
CA ARG A 92 -12.58 -11.85 14.33
C ARG A 92 -11.70 -11.29 15.44
N GLN A 93 -11.75 -9.99 15.71
CA GLN A 93 -11.06 -9.43 16.86
C GLN A 93 -11.63 -10.05 18.14
N PRO A 94 -10.79 -10.57 19.05
CA PRO A 94 -11.27 -11.10 20.31
C PRO A 94 -11.99 -9.97 21.06
N VAL A 95 -13.22 -10.24 21.51
CA VAL A 95 -13.91 -9.37 22.46
C VAL A 95 -13.06 -9.39 23.72
N ASN A 96 -12.37 -8.29 24.03
CA ASN A 96 -11.81 -8.09 25.35
C ASN A 96 -13.00 -7.97 26.31
N THR A 97 -13.38 -9.09 26.92
CA THR A 97 -14.18 -9.06 28.15
C THR A 97 -13.24 -8.64 29.26
N ASP A 98 -13.27 -7.35 29.60
CA ASP A 98 -12.77 -6.83 30.88
C ASP A 98 -13.56 -7.44 32.06
#